data_AF-A0A3B8UIS7-F1
#
_entry.id   AF-A0A3B8UIS7-F1
#
_cell.length_a   1.000
_cell.length_b   1.000
_cell.length_c   1.000
_cell.angle_alpha   90.00
_cell.angle_beta   90.00
_cell.angle_gamma   90.00
#
_symmetry.space_group_name_H-M   'P 1'
#
loop_
_entity.id
_entity.type
_entity.pdbx_description
1 polymer ?
#
loop_
_entity_poly.entity_id
_entity_poly.type
_entity_poly.pdbx_seq_one_letter_code
_entity_poly.pdbx_strand_id
1 'polypeptide(L)'
;MIYLDHASTSRPKPSEVLQEMSFYLDQIGASPSRGGYDLAEAAYRLVQQVREKLADLLDVKEPDQISFTHNGTHAINIVLKG
;
A
#
# COMPACT_ATOMS: atom_id res chain seq x y z
N MET A 1 -2.90 -26.69 12.83
CA MET A 1 -1.56 -26.08 12.88
C MET A 1 -1.64 -24.87 13.80
N ILE A 2 -0.76 -24.74 14.79
CA ILE A 2 -0.64 -23.53 15.61
C ILE A 2 0.55 -22.75 15.04
N TYR A 3 0.34 -21.50 14.64
CA TYR A 3 1.37 -20.66 14.00
C TYR A 3 1.86 -19.60 14.98
N LEU A 4 3.13 -19.71 15.40
CA LEU A 4 3.75 -18.83 16.42
C LEU A 4 4.95 -18.04 15.85
N ASP A 5 4.97 -17.80 14.54
CA ASP A 5 6.06 -17.12 13.82
C ASP A 5 5.63 -15.76 13.20
N HIS A 6 4.65 -15.10 13.84
CA HIS A 6 4.11 -13.81 13.36
C HIS A 6 5.12 -12.66 13.37
N ALA A 7 6.20 -12.76 14.16
CA ALA A 7 7.28 -11.77 14.18
C ALA A 7 8.12 -11.78 12.88
N SER A 8 8.20 -12.91 12.19
CA SER A 8 8.87 -13.03 10.89
C SER A 8 7.96 -12.53 9.76
N THR A 9 6.70 -12.99 9.73
CA THR A 9 5.66 -12.48 8.83
C THR A 9 4.27 -12.86 9.35
N SER A 10 3.25 -12.03 9.13
CA SER A 10 1.89 -12.41 9.51
C SER A 10 1.30 -13.48 8.58
N ARG A 11 0.80 -14.57 9.17
CA ARG A 11 0.11 -15.67 8.48
C ARG A 11 -1.03 -16.22 9.36
N PRO A 12 -2.20 -16.53 8.78
CA PRO A 12 -2.62 -16.18 7.43
C PRO A 12 -2.90 -14.67 7.31
N LYS A 13 -2.83 -14.14 6.09
CA LYS A 13 -3.44 -12.83 5.81
C LYS A 13 -4.97 -13.00 5.80
N PRO A 14 -5.74 -12.01 6.26
CA PRO A 14 -7.20 -12.03 6.10
C PRO A 14 -7.59 -12.20 4.62
N SER A 15 -8.71 -12.86 4.34
CA SER A 15 -9.18 -13.14 2.97
C SER A 15 -9.41 -11.87 2.15
N GLU A 16 -9.78 -10.79 2.82
CA GLU A 16 -10.03 -9.47 2.27
C GLU A 16 -8.78 -8.92 1.56
N VAL A 17 -7.58 -9.19 2.10
CA VAL A 17 -6.31 -8.78 1.46
C VAL A 17 -6.13 -9.47 0.12
N LEU A 18 -6.46 -10.76 0.04
CA LEU A 18 -6.34 -11.52 -1.20
C LEU A 18 -7.39 -11.09 -2.23
N GLN A 19 -8.61 -10.84 -1.78
CA GLN A 19 -9.71 -10.39 -2.63
C GLN A 19 -9.44 -9.03 -3.26
N GLU A 20 -9.00 -8.05 -2.47
CA GLU A 20 -8.67 -6.71 -2.98
C GLU A 20 -7.47 -6.72 -3.93
N MET A 21 -6.45 -7.54 -3.64
CA MET A 21 -5.31 -7.70 -4.56
C MET A 21 -5.73 -8.33 -5.89
N SER A 22 -6.60 -9.36 -5.87
CA SER A 22 -7.14 -9.96 -7.09
C SER A 22 -7.98 -8.94 -7.86
N PHE A 23 -8.89 -8.24 -7.18
CA PHE A 23 -9.71 -7.21 -7.80
C PHE A 23 -8.86 -6.13 -8.48
N TYR A 24 -7.83 -5.63 -7.82
CA TYR A 24 -6.94 -4.65 -8.42
C TYR A 24 -6.27 -5.18 -9.69
N LEU A 25 -5.73 -6.40 -9.65
CA LEU A 25 -5.03 -6.99 -10.79
C LEU A 25 -5.95 -7.29 -11.97
N ASP A 26 -7.16 -7.78 -11.70
CA ASP A 26 -8.14 -8.18 -12.73
C ASP A 26 -8.90 -6.98 -13.31
N GLN A 27 -9.23 -5.98 -12.48
CA GLN A 27 -10.14 -4.89 -12.86
C GLN A 27 -9.44 -3.54 -13.12
N ILE A 28 -8.31 -3.25 -12.46
CA ILE A 28 -7.64 -1.94 -12.58
C ILE A 28 -6.30 -2.08 -13.32
N GLY A 29 -5.34 -2.83 -12.76
CA GLY A 29 -4.10 -3.26 -13.42
C GLY A 29 -3.19 -2.16 -14.00
N ALA A 30 -3.48 -0.89 -13.74
CA ALA A 30 -2.83 0.25 -14.39
C ALA A 30 -1.79 0.94 -13.50
N SER A 31 -0.85 1.65 -14.11
CA SER A 31 0.11 2.47 -13.37
C SER A 31 -0.54 3.79 -12.94
N PRO A 32 -0.48 4.17 -11.64
CA PRO A 32 -1.12 5.37 -11.11
C PRO A 32 -0.40 6.69 -11.47
N SER A 33 0.68 6.67 -12.27
CA SER A 33 1.61 7.81 -12.34
C SER A 33 1.47 8.73 -13.56
N ARG A 34 1.19 8.21 -14.76
CA ARG A 34 1.33 8.97 -16.03
C ARG A 34 0.25 8.66 -17.08
N GLY A 35 -0.85 8.02 -16.69
CA GLY A 35 -1.95 7.72 -17.60
C GLY A 35 -3.10 8.72 -17.46
N GLY A 36 -3.53 9.32 -18.56
CA GLY A 36 -4.74 10.16 -18.62
C GLY A 36 -6.00 9.39 -19.01
N TYR A 37 -6.04 8.08 -18.75
CA TYR A 37 -7.16 7.19 -19.07
C TYR A 37 -7.77 6.64 -17.79
N ASP A 38 -9.04 6.23 -17.86
CA ASP A 38 -9.88 5.93 -16.70
C ASP A 38 -9.24 4.96 -15.69
N LEU A 39 -8.61 3.88 -16.16
CA LEU A 39 -7.98 2.89 -15.27
C LEU A 39 -6.74 3.45 -14.56
N ALA A 40 -5.95 4.31 -15.20
CA ALA A 40 -4.82 4.97 -14.54
C ALA A 40 -5.29 5.98 -13.49
N GLU A 41 -6.38 6.69 -13.76
CA GLU A 41 -7.01 7.58 -12.77
C GLU A 41 -7.59 6.78 -11.60
N ALA A 42 -8.24 5.64 -11.86
CA ALA A 42 -8.74 4.75 -10.83
C ALA A 42 -7.60 4.22 -9.94
N ALA A 43 -6.48 3.80 -10.52
CA ALA A 43 -5.30 3.38 -9.78
C ALA A 43 -4.73 4.52 -8.92
N TYR A 44 -4.63 5.74 -9.46
CA TYR A 44 -4.18 6.91 -8.72
C TYR A 44 -5.07 7.22 -7.53
N ARG A 45 -6.41 7.24 -7.74
CA ARG A 45 -7.39 7.47 -6.68
C ARG A 45 -7.27 6.42 -5.57
N LEU A 46 -7.07 5.15 -5.91
CA LEU A 46 -6.89 4.07 -4.93
C LEU A 46 -5.65 4.31 -4.05
N VAL A 47 -4.51 4.68 -4.66
CA VAL A 47 -3.28 4.99 -3.91
C VAL A 47 -3.48 6.18 -2.97
N GLN A 48 -4.17 7.22 -3.41
CA GLN A 48 -4.46 8.39 -2.57
C GLN A 48 -5.41 8.05 -1.41
N GLN A 49 -6.46 7.25 -1.66
CA GLN A 49 -7.35 6.78 -0.59
C GLN A 49 -6.62 5.93 0.45
N VAL A 50 -5.69 5.07 0.04
CA VAL A 50 -4.87 4.29 0.98
C VAL A 50 -3.97 5.22 1.80
N ARG A 51 -3.41 6.26 1.17
CA ARG A 51 -2.58 7.26 1.85
C ARG A 51 -3.37 8.03 2.92
N GLU A 52 -4.59 8.45 2.62
CA GLU A 52 -5.50 9.10 3.59
C GLU A 52 -5.82 8.16 4.76
N LYS A 53 -6.20 6.91 4.49
CA LYS A 53 -6.49 5.91 5.53
C LYS A 53 -5.27 5.62 6.42
N LEU A 54 -4.06 5.63 5.85
CA LEU A 54 -2.84 5.47 6.64
C LEU A 54 -2.53 6.70 7.49
N ALA A 55 -2.86 7.90 7.01
CA ALA A 55 -2.71 9.13 7.80
C ALA A 55 -3.60 9.07 9.05
N ASP A 56 -4.86 8.65 8.89
CA ASP A 56 -5.77 8.43 10.01
C ASP A 56 -5.26 7.33 10.97
N LEU A 57 -4.78 6.20 10.43
CA LEU A 57 -4.28 5.08 11.23
C LEU A 57 -3.03 5.43 12.04
N LEU A 58 -2.16 6.28 11.50
CA LEU A 58 -0.87 6.64 12.10
C LEU A 58 -0.89 7.99 12.82
N ASP A 59 -2.06 8.65 12.90
CA ASP A 59 -2.23 9.99 13.47
C ASP A 59 -1.29 11.03 12.83
N VAL A 60 -1.20 11.00 11.50
CA VAL A 60 -0.41 11.93 10.69
C VAL A 60 -1.31 13.03 10.14
N LYS A 61 -0.94 14.29 10.36
CA LYS A 61 -1.77 15.45 10.02
C LYS A 61 -2.05 15.58 8.52
N GLU A 62 -1.03 15.40 7.68
CA GLU A 62 -1.14 15.60 6.24
C GLU A 62 -0.77 14.28 5.51
N PRO A 63 -1.66 13.69 4.69
CA PRO A 63 -1.40 12.44 3.98
C PRO A 63 -0.13 12.48 3.11
N ASP A 64 0.24 13.65 2.60
CA ASP A 64 1.45 13.86 1.79
C ASP A 64 2.77 13.67 2.57
N GLN A 65 2.71 13.58 3.91
CA GLN A 65 3.86 13.22 4.74
C GLN A 65 4.18 11.72 4.73
N ILE A 66 3.31 10.89 4.14
CA ILE A 66 3.52 9.45 4.01
C ILE A 66 4.27 9.15 2.71
N SER A 67 5.18 8.18 2.72
CA SER A 67 5.83 7.68 1.50
C SER A 67 5.76 6.17 1.45
N PHE A 68 5.23 5.62 0.36
CA PHE A 68 5.19 4.17 0.15
C PHE A 68 6.58 3.67 -0.22
N THR A 69 7.07 2.69 0.52
CA THR A 69 8.38 2.05 0.30
C THR A 69 8.20 0.54 0.25
N HIS A 70 9.22 -0.18 -0.21
CA HIS A 70 9.13 -1.63 -0.35
C HIS A 70 9.04 -2.35 1.01
N ASN A 71 9.75 -1.86 2.03
CA ASN A 71 9.75 -2.37 3.40
C ASN A 71 10.45 -1.38 4.35
N GLY A 72 10.47 -1.68 5.66
CA GLY A 72 11.11 -0.83 6.66
C GLY A 72 12.61 -0.60 6.44
N THR A 73 13.36 -1.64 6.02
CA THR A 73 14.79 -1.51 5.72
C THR A 73 15.04 -0.56 4.55
N HIS A 74 14.22 -0.64 3.51
CA HIS A 74 14.31 0.26 2.37
C HIS A 74 13.96 1.70 2.78
N ALA A 75 12.91 1.91 3.58
CA ALA A 75 12.55 3.22 4.11
C ALA A 75 13.70 3.88 4.89
N ILE A 76 14.36 3.13 5.78
CA ILE A 76 15.52 3.63 6.54
C ILE A 76 16.66 4.01 5.60
N ASN A 77 16.92 3.21 4.56
CA ASN A 77 17.99 3.54 3.60
C ASN A 77 17.71 4.83 2.82
N ILE A 78 16.45 5.11 2.46
CA ILE A 78 16.07 6.37 1.82
C ILE A 78 16.40 7.55 2.74
N VAL A 79 16.02 7.47 4.02
CA VAL A 79 16.31 8.54 5.00
C VAL A 79 17.80 8.77 5.18
N LEU A 80 18.60 7.70 5.19
CA LEU A 80 20.05 7.79 5.43
C LEU A 80 20.84 8.29 4.21
N LYS A 81 20.38 8.01 2.98
CA LYS A 81 21.14 8.26 1.76
C LYS A 81 20.63 9.43 0.93
N GLY A 82 19.37 9.83 1.09
CA GLY A 82 18.68 10.75 0.18
C GLY A 82 18.25 10.03 -1.08
#